data_AF-A0A527W0I0-F1
#
_entry.id   AF-A0A527W0I0-F1
#
_cell.length_a   1.000
_cell.length_b   1.000
_cell.length_c   1.000
_cell.angle_alpha   90.00
_cell.angle_beta   90.00
_cell.angle_gamma   90.00
#
_symmetry.space_group_name_H-M   'P 1'
#
loop_
_entity.id
_entity.type
_entity.pdbx_description
1 polymer ?
#
loop_
_entity_poly.entity_id
_entity_poly.type
_entity_poly.pdbx_seq_one_letter_code
_entity_poly.pdbx_strand_id
1 'polypeptide(L)'
;ATQYSGRFDWLIRRNETELTSVVQNTEQLAPVGPKTSWNHRAPESGQVDLMPFEKDLVDIVNKFVSTQDNDQRAELIRKFQKISTEHVYNVGLTEYPGALIINKRFSNIPQGTPIYMFNWAEDSIIRERVFVKADKQAKYELFPKELPGKPGDKGPMD
;
A
#
# COMPACT_ATOMS: atom_id res chain seq x y z
N ALA A 1 -16.27 -3.32 5.36
CA ALA A 1 -17.17 -4.21 4.61
C ALA A 1 -17.89 -3.49 3.46
N THR A 2 -18.43 -2.30 3.69
CA THR A 2 -19.26 -1.54 2.73
C THR A 2 -18.51 -1.08 1.46
N GLN A 3 -17.32 -0.49 1.58
CA GLN A 3 -16.53 -0.01 0.43
C GLN A 3 -16.13 -1.15 -0.54
N TYR A 4 -15.74 -2.30 0.00
CA TYR A 4 -15.27 -3.44 -0.81
C TYR A 4 -16.39 -4.10 -1.60
N SER A 5 -17.63 -3.95 -1.14
CA SER A 5 -18.84 -4.51 -1.77
C SER A 5 -19.51 -3.54 -2.74
N GLY A 6 -18.89 -2.41 -3.06
CA GLY A 6 -19.42 -1.43 -4.02
C GLY A 6 -20.65 -0.68 -3.53
N ARG A 7 -20.95 -0.73 -2.23
CA ARG A 7 -22.14 -0.08 -1.64
C ARG A 7 -21.86 1.40 -1.33
N PHE A 8 -21.51 2.17 -2.34
CA PHE A 8 -21.24 3.60 -2.26
C PHE A 8 -21.52 4.25 -3.61
N ASP A 9 -21.90 5.52 -3.61
CA ASP A 9 -21.92 6.31 -4.84
C ASP A 9 -20.50 6.85 -5.07
N TRP A 10 -20.01 7.70 -4.16
CA TRP A 10 -18.63 8.21 -4.13
C TRP A 10 -17.91 7.84 -2.83
N LEU A 11 -16.58 7.75 -2.88
CA LEU A 11 -15.74 7.54 -1.70
C LEU A 11 -14.56 8.52 -1.70
N ILE A 12 -14.17 8.98 -0.51
CA ILE A 12 -12.92 9.69 -0.27
C ILE A 12 -11.94 8.69 0.32
N ARG A 13 -10.73 8.64 -0.24
CA ARG A 13 -9.73 7.66 0.14
C ARG A 13 -8.32 8.22 0.03
N ARG A 14 -7.46 7.83 0.95
CA ARG A 14 -6.02 8.05 0.83
C ARG A 14 -5.43 7.03 -0.14
N ASN A 15 -4.58 7.50 -1.06
CA ASN A 15 -3.86 6.65 -2.00
C ASN A 15 -3.14 5.49 -1.30
N GLU A 16 -3.05 4.36 -2.00
CA GLU A 16 -2.27 3.20 -1.54
C GLU A 16 -0.98 3.03 -2.36
N THR A 17 -0.30 1.90 -2.15
CA THR A 17 1.05 1.61 -2.63
C THR A 17 1.22 1.68 -4.14
N GLU A 18 0.17 1.38 -4.90
CA GLU A 18 0.17 1.43 -6.36
C GLU A 18 0.29 2.87 -6.87
N LEU A 19 -0.27 3.85 -6.16
CA LEU A 19 -0.17 5.27 -6.53
C LEU A 19 1.05 5.96 -5.91
N THR A 20 1.64 5.40 -4.84
CA THR A 20 2.86 5.96 -4.23
C THR A 20 4.15 5.35 -4.75
N SER A 21 4.11 4.13 -5.28
CA SER A 21 5.32 3.42 -5.75
C SER A 21 5.18 2.74 -7.10
N VAL A 22 3.96 2.59 -7.64
CA VAL A 22 3.63 1.86 -8.87
C VAL A 22 3.88 0.36 -8.79
N VAL A 23 5.04 -0.06 -8.29
CA VAL A 23 5.52 -1.44 -8.36
C VAL A 23 4.93 -2.36 -7.29
N GLN A 24 4.46 -1.81 -6.17
CA GLN A 24 3.78 -2.59 -5.14
C GLN A 24 2.27 -2.58 -5.40
N ASN A 25 1.69 -3.79 -5.51
CA ASN A 25 0.28 -4.02 -5.85
C ASN A 25 -0.13 -3.36 -7.18
N THR A 26 0.75 -3.47 -8.19
CA THR A 26 0.60 -2.84 -9.52
C THR A 26 -0.77 -3.15 -10.16
N GLU A 27 -1.34 -4.32 -9.89
CA GLU A 27 -2.66 -4.73 -10.37
C GLU A 27 -3.81 -3.82 -9.91
N GLN A 28 -3.60 -2.99 -8.90
CA GLN A 28 -4.60 -2.04 -8.39
C GLN A 28 -4.67 -0.74 -9.22
N LEU A 29 -3.70 -0.50 -10.11
CA LEU A 29 -3.69 0.67 -11.03
C LEU A 29 -4.85 0.65 -12.04
N ALA A 30 -5.31 -0.55 -12.42
CA ALA A 30 -6.34 -0.73 -13.43
C ALA A 30 -7.18 -1.99 -13.12
N PRO A 31 -8.38 -2.16 -13.69
CA PRO A 31 -9.23 -3.32 -13.47
C PRO A 31 -8.74 -4.54 -14.31
N VAL A 32 -7.47 -4.95 -14.11
CA VAL A 32 -6.86 -6.11 -14.78
C VAL A 32 -7.49 -7.45 -14.37
N GLY A 33 -8.20 -7.46 -13.24
CA GLY A 33 -9.07 -8.56 -12.82
C GLY A 33 -10.38 -8.04 -12.23
N PRO A 34 -11.35 -8.92 -11.92
CA PRO A 34 -12.71 -8.52 -11.56
C PRO A 34 -12.81 -7.71 -10.26
N LYS A 35 -11.78 -7.73 -9.41
CA LYS A 35 -11.77 -7.06 -8.10
C LYS A 35 -10.45 -6.36 -7.77
N THR A 36 -9.59 -6.11 -8.77
CA THR A 36 -8.24 -5.57 -8.53
C THR A 36 -8.27 -4.07 -8.33
N SER A 37 -9.05 -3.33 -9.12
CA SER A 37 -9.18 -1.88 -9.00
C SER A 37 -10.07 -1.45 -7.83
N TRP A 38 -9.76 -0.27 -7.28
CA TRP A 38 -10.60 0.43 -6.31
C TRP A 38 -11.75 1.21 -6.95
N ASN A 39 -11.57 1.62 -8.21
CA ASN A 39 -12.47 2.55 -8.89
C ASN A 39 -13.59 1.81 -9.63
N HIS A 40 -13.32 0.59 -10.10
CA HIS A 40 -14.26 -0.18 -10.90
C HIS A 40 -14.08 -1.68 -10.66
N ARG A 41 -15.16 -2.36 -10.27
CA ARG A 41 -15.17 -3.80 -9.94
C ARG A 41 -16.33 -4.49 -10.63
N ALA A 42 -16.15 -5.77 -10.93
CA ALA A 42 -17.20 -6.58 -11.54
C ALA A 42 -18.40 -6.70 -10.58
N PRO A 43 -19.64 -6.64 -11.13
CA PRO A 43 -20.83 -7.05 -10.41
C PRO A 43 -20.82 -8.57 -10.13
N GLU A 44 -21.84 -9.08 -9.45
CA GLU A 44 -21.98 -10.51 -9.15
C GLU A 44 -21.97 -11.41 -10.40
N SER A 45 -22.36 -10.87 -11.57
CA SER A 45 -22.30 -11.59 -12.86
C SER A 45 -20.88 -11.81 -13.40
N GLY A 46 -19.85 -11.19 -12.80
CA GLY A 46 -18.47 -11.63 -12.89
C GLY A 46 -17.56 -10.93 -13.91
N GLN A 47 -18.09 -10.07 -14.79
CA GLN A 47 -17.27 -9.31 -15.75
C GLN A 47 -17.34 -7.81 -15.49
N VAL A 48 -16.19 -7.13 -15.51
CA VAL A 48 -16.13 -5.66 -15.42
C VAL A 48 -16.56 -5.07 -16.76
N ASP A 49 -17.48 -4.12 -16.74
CA ASP A 49 -17.98 -3.39 -17.91
C ASP A 49 -17.05 -2.22 -18.28
N LEU A 50 -15.83 -2.56 -18.73
CA LEU A 50 -14.77 -1.60 -19.01
C LEU A 50 -15.16 -0.57 -20.09
N MET A 51 -14.94 0.70 -19.77
CA MET A 51 -14.91 1.79 -20.74
C MET A 51 -13.70 1.65 -21.69
N PRO A 52 -13.72 2.27 -22.89
CA PRO A 52 -12.61 2.16 -23.84
C PRO A 52 -11.25 2.54 -23.26
N PHE A 53 -11.15 3.65 -22.53
CA PHE A 53 -9.88 4.09 -21.93
C PHE A 53 -9.39 3.14 -20.83
N GLU A 54 -10.29 2.46 -20.12
CA GLU A 54 -9.90 1.48 -19.10
C GLU A 54 -9.25 0.25 -19.72
N LYS A 55 -9.64 -0.14 -20.95
CA LYS A 55 -8.97 -1.20 -21.70
C LYS A 55 -7.53 -0.81 -22.02
N ASP A 56 -7.28 0.45 -22.40
CA ASP A 56 -5.93 0.96 -22.61
C ASP A 56 -5.10 0.94 -21.32
N LEU A 57 -5.69 1.33 -20.18
CA LEU A 57 -5.04 1.25 -18.87
C LEU A 57 -4.70 -0.20 -18.49
N VAL A 58 -5.63 -1.14 -18.70
CA VAL A 58 -5.40 -2.58 -18.47
C VAL A 58 -4.25 -3.10 -19.33
N ASP A 59 -4.22 -2.76 -20.61
CA ASP A 59 -3.14 -3.15 -21.52
C ASP A 59 -1.79 -2.57 -21.10
N ILE A 60 -1.76 -1.32 -20.65
CA ILE A 60 -0.55 -0.68 -20.14
C ILE A 60 -0.04 -1.40 -18.87
N VAL A 61 -0.92 -1.68 -17.91
CA VAL A 61 -0.55 -2.37 -16.66
C VAL A 61 -0.04 -3.79 -16.95
N ASN A 62 -0.72 -4.55 -17.82
CA ASN A 62 -0.28 -5.89 -18.23
C ASN A 62 1.10 -5.88 -18.91
N LYS A 63 1.35 -4.90 -19.80
CA LYS A 63 2.68 -4.73 -20.41
C LYS A 63 3.73 -4.37 -19.37
N PHE A 64 3.41 -3.44 -18.46
CA PHE A 64 4.34 -2.98 -17.43
C PHE A 64 4.80 -4.13 -16.52
N VAL A 65 3.90 -5.02 -16.09
CA VAL A 65 4.26 -6.16 -15.24
C VAL A 65 5.07 -7.23 -15.99
N SER A 66 4.91 -7.33 -17.32
CA SER A 66 5.64 -8.32 -18.13
C SER A 66 7.04 -7.87 -18.57
N THR A 67 7.28 -6.56 -18.67
CA THR A 67 8.57 -6.04 -19.16
C THR A 67 9.61 -5.87 -18.05
N GLN A 68 10.86 -6.14 -18.39
CA GLN A 68 12.04 -5.89 -17.55
C GLN A 68 12.84 -4.68 -18.04
N ASP A 69 12.42 -4.03 -19.13
CA ASP A 69 13.09 -2.85 -19.68
C ASP A 69 12.65 -1.58 -18.92
N ASN A 70 13.61 -0.89 -18.31
CA ASN A 70 13.34 0.27 -17.47
C ASN A 70 12.82 1.49 -18.26
N ASP A 71 13.32 1.70 -19.48
CA ASP A 71 12.89 2.83 -20.31
C ASP A 71 11.46 2.60 -20.81
N GLN A 72 11.15 1.37 -21.19
CA GLN A 72 9.80 0.95 -21.54
C GLN A 72 8.84 1.07 -20.35
N ARG A 73 9.25 0.65 -19.15
CA ARG A 73 8.45 0.81 -17.92
C ARG A 73 8.14 2.28 -17.64
N ALA A 74 9.14 3.15 -17.75
CA ALA A 74 8.96 4.58 -17.56
C ALA A 74 8.01 5.19 -18.62
N GLU A 75 8.11 4.76 -19.88
CA GLU A 75 7.21 5.20 -20.94
C GLU A 75 5.76 4.74 -20.72
N LEU A 76 5.57 3.49 -20.30
CA LEU A 76 4.25 2.93 -19.98
C LEU A 76 3.56 3.71 -18.86
N ILE A 77 4.28 4.07 -17.79
CA ILE A 77 3.69 4.86 -16.70
C ILE A 77 3.40 6.31 -17.11
N ARG A 78 4.20 6.92 -17.99
CA ARG A 78 3.85 8.22 -18.60
C ARG A 78 2.53 8.14 -19.39
N LYS A 79 2.34 7.08 -20.17
CA LYS A 79 1.09 6.84 -20.92
C LYS A 79 -0.09 6.59 -19.98
N PHE A 80 0.11 5.77 -18.96
CA PHE A 80 -0.89 5.51 -17.91
C PHE A 80 -1.36 6.82 -17.29
N GLN A 81 -0.43 7.66 -16.83
CA GLN A 81 -0.75 8.92 -16.17
C GLN A 81 -1.55 9.84 -17.09
N LYS A 82 -1.14 9.96 -18.37
CA LYS A 82 -1.86 10.79 -19.34
C LYS A 82 -3.30 10.34 -19.52
N ILE A 83 -3.54 9.06 -19.80
CA ILE A 83 -4.89 8.51 -20.04
C ILE A 83 -5.73 8.63 -18.75
N SER A 84 -5.15 8.26 -17.61
CA SER A 84 -5.83 8.31 -16.31
C SER A 84 -6.32 9.72 -15.96
N THR A 85 -5.50 10.74 -16.19
CA THR A 85 -5.87 12.13 -15.87
C THR A 85 -6.77 12.78 -16.94
N GLU A 86 -6.56 12.50 -18.23
CA GLU A 86 -7.42 13.01 -19.31
C GLU A 86 -8.87 12.49 -19.19
N HIS A 87 -9.05 11.26 -18.69
CA HIS A 87 -10.36 10.64 -18.49
C HIS A 87 -10.88 10.71 -17.05
N VAL A 88 -10.17 11.38 -16.14
CA VAL A 88 -10.56 11.52 -14.72
C VAL A 88 -10.87 10.16 -14.09
N TYR A 89 -9.96 9.19 -14.26
CA TYR A 89 -10.13 7.84 -13.71
C TYR A 89 -10.27 7.85 -12.18
N ASN A 90 -9.70 8.88 -11.55
CA ASN A 90 -9.99 9.32 -10.19
C ASN A 90 -9.86 10.86 -10.12
N VAL A 91 -10.47 11.47 -9.10
CA VAL A 91 -10.43 12.91 -8.86
C VAL A 91 -9.44 13.20 -7.74
N GLY A 92 -8.29 13.80 -8.08
CA GLY A 92 -7.30 14.23 -7.10
C GLY A 92 -7.84 15.36 -6.19
N LEU A 93 -7.71 15.20 -4.87
CA LEU A 93 -8.12 16.22 -3.90
C LEU A 93 -6.94 17.08 -3.43
N THR A 94 -5.88 16.45 -2.92
CA THR A 94 -4.66 17.11 -2.46
C THR A 94 -3.55 16.07 -2.27
N GLU A 95 -2.29 16.48 -2.37
CA GLU A 95 -1.13 15.69 -1.97
C GLU A 95 -0.20 16.51 -1.06
N TYR A 96 0.39 15.86 -0.05
CA TYR A 96 1.32 16.50 0.88
C TYR A 96 2.25 15.46 1.52
N PRO A 97 3.46 15.85 1.95
CA PRO A 97 4.39 14.95 2.63
C PRO A 97 3.94 14.68 4.08
N GLY A 98 4.18 13.46 4.55
CA GLY A 98 4.06 13.10 5.96
C GLY A 98 5.42 12.86 6.64
N ALA A 99 5.43 12.79 7.97
CA ALA A 99 6.66 12.71 8.75
C ALA A 99 6.66 11.51 9.71
N LEU A 100 7.79 10.81 9.76
CA LEU A 100 8.02 9.70 10.69
C LEU A 100 8.47 10.25 12.04
N ILE A 101 7.71 9.94 13.10
CA ILE A 101 8.04 10.34 14.46
C ILE A 101 8.36 9.08 15.26
N ILE A 102 9.60 8.99 15.74
CA ILE A 102 10.08 7.87 16.56
C ILE A 102 10.71 8.41 17.84
N ASN A 103 10.51 7.70 18.95
CA ASN A 103 11.14 8.08 20.21
C ASN A 103 12.66 8.02 20.11
N LYS A 104 13.35 9.05 20.61
CA LYS A 104 14.80 9.24 20.47
C LYS A 104 15.67 8.12 21.07
N ARG A 105 15.11 7.24 21.92
CA ARG A 105 15.87 6.13 22.52
C ARG A 105 16.16 4.99 21.54
N PHE A 106 15.36 4.86 20.48
CA PHE A 106 15.51 3.76 19.53
C PHE A 106 16.73 3.96 18.65
N SER A 107 17.54 2.91 18.56
CA SER A 107 18.69 2.80 17.67
C SER A 107 18.33 1.94 16.47
N ASN A 108 19.14 2.03 15.41
CA ASN A 108 18.97 1.27 14.17
C ASN A 108 17.74 1.64 13.34
N ILE A 109 17.27 2.88 13.43
CA ILE A 109 16.24 3.43 12.54
C ILE A 109 16.94 3.92 11.25
N PRO A 110 16.60 3.41 10.06
CA PRO A 110 17.20 3.88 8.81
C PRO A 110 16.87 5.36 8.56
N GLN A 111 17.90 6.15 8.23
CA GLN A 111 17.73 7.56 7.95
C GLN A 111 16.90 7.77 6.68
N GLY A 112 15.97 8.73 6.72
CA GLY A 112 15.13 9.06 5.56
C GLY A 112 14.01 8.05 5.26
N THR A 113 13.71 7.14 6.20
CA THR A 113 12.58 6.20 6.02
C THR A 113 11.27 6.97 5.77
N PRO A 114 10.63 6.81 4.59
CA PRO A 114 9.35 7.45 4.32
C PRO A 114 8.25 6.81 5.17
N ILE A 115 7.20 7.57 5.50
CA ILE A 115 6.08 7.00 6.27
C ILE A 115 5.28 5.97 5.47
N TYR A 116 5.29 6.09 4.13
CA TYR A 116 4.55 5.25 3.21
C TYR A 116 5.18 5.34 1.81
N MET A 117 5.66 4.20 1.29
CA MET A 117 6.17 4.09 -0.08
C MET A 117 5.84 2.71 -0.67
N PHE A 118 6.59 1.67 -0.29
CA PHE A 118 6.28 0.27 -0.61
C PHE A 118 5.38 -0.37 0.44
N ASN A 119 5.50 0.06 1.69
CA ASN A 119 4.55 -0.22 2.77
C ASN A 119 4.66 0.91 3.80
N TRP A 120 3.91 0.80 4.90
CA TRP A 120 4.03 1.68 6.06
C TRP A 120 5.42 1.62 6.71
N ALA A 121 5.78 2.70 7.41
CA ALA A 121 7.06 2.82 8.10
C ALA A 121 7.31 1.70 9.11
N GLU A 122 6.25 1.17 9.73
CA GLU A 122 6.29 0.07 10.69
C GLU A 122 6.90 -1.21 10.12
N ASP A 123 6.76 -1.42 8.81
CA ASP A 123 7.45 -2.48 8.07
C ASP A 123 8.84 -1.98 7.65
N SER A 124 8.90 -0.79 7.04
CA SER A 124 10.12 -0.24 6.45
C SER A 124 11.29 -0.03 7.43
N ILE A 125 11.03 0.15 8.73
CA ILE A 125 12.08 0.26 9.76
C ILE A 125 12.57 -1.11 10.28
N ILE A 126 11.93 -2.21 9.89
CA ILE A 126 12.25 -3.58 10.32
C ILE A 126 12.26 -3.68 11.86
N ARG A 127 11.07 -3.60 12.48
CA ARG A 127 10.89 -3.44 13.93
C ARG A 127 11.63 -4.48 14.79
N GLU A 128 11.80 -5.69 14.29
CA GLU A 128 12.55 -6.79 14.90
C GLU A 128 14.07 -6.55 14.96
N ARG A 129 14.60 -5.58 14.20
CA ARG A 129 16.01 -5.14 14.23
C ARG A 129 16.20 -3.84 15.02
N VAL A 130 15.13 -3.20 15.48
CA VAL A 130 15.20 -1.99 16.29
C VAL A 130 15.56 -2.36 17.72
N PHE A 131 16.46 -1.61 18.35
CA PHE A 131 16.85 -1.85 19.74
C PHE A 131 17.01 -0.54 20.52
N VAL A 132 17.04 -0.64 21.85
CA VAL A 132 17.38 0.46 22.75
C VAL A 132 18.66 0.07 23.49
N LYS A 133 19.67 0.95 23.48
CA LYS A 133 20.91 0.74 24.24
C LYS A 133 20.61 0.51 25.73
N ALA A 134 21.37 -0.35 26.39
CA ALA A 134 21.08 -0.80 27.76
C ALA A 134 20.90 0.36 28.76
N ASP A 135 21.74 1.39 28.65
CA ASP A 135 21.71 2.62 29.47
C ASP A 135 20.49 3.52 29.21
N LYS A 136 19.73 3.26 28.15
CA LYS A 136 18.54 4.03 27.74
C LYS A 136 17.25 3.20 27.76
N GLN A 137 17.32 1.94 28.19
CA GLN A 137 16.14 1.09 28.34
C GLN A 137 15.30 1.57 29.53
N ALA A 138 13.99 1.53 29.36
CA ALA A 138 13.02 1.90 30.38
C ALA A 138 12.13 0.69 30.68
N LYS A 139 11.60 0.63 31.92
CA LYS A 139 10.84 -0.51 32.43
C LYS A 139 9.37 -0.39 32.04
N TYR A 140 9.04 -0.75 30.80
CA TYR A 140 7.67 -0.70 30.27
C TYR A 140 7.03 -2.07 30.04
N GLU A 141 7.77 -3.17 30.23
CA GLU A 141 7.22 -4.53 30.07
C GLU A 141 6.11 -4.79 31.08
N LEU A 142 4.93 -5.18 30.60
CA LEU A 142 3.80 -5.59 31.45
C LEU A 142 3.92 -7.05 31.91
N PHE A 143 4.62 -7.88 31.14
CA PHE A 143 4.87 -9.30 31.39
C PHE A 143 6.37 -9.59 31.28
N PRO A 144 7.19 -9.04 32.18
CA PRO A 144 8.64 -9.20 32.12
C PRO A 144 9.02 -10.66 32.41
N LYS A 145 9.92 -11.23 31.59
CA LYS A 145 10.40 -12.62 31.68
C LYS A 145 9.38 -13.70 31.35
N GLU A 146 8.25 -13.35 30.74
CA GLU A 146 7.26 -14.30 30.25
C GLU A 146 7.34 -14.47 28.71
N LEU A 147 6.87 -15.61 28.21
CA LEU A 147 6.69 -15.94 26.79
C LEU A 147 5.22 -16.17 26.45
N PRO A 148 4.82 -16.06 25.16
CA PRO A 148 3.46 -16.39 24.76
C PRO A 148 3.09 -17.85 25.08
N GLY A 149 1.91 -18.06 25.68
CA GLY A 149 1.31 -19.39 25.88
C GLY A 149 0.74 -20.00 24.59
N LYS A 150 0.09 -21.16 24.69
CA LYS A 150 -0.50 -21.82 23.51
C LYS A 150 -1.71 -21.02 23.00
N PRO A 151 -2.01 -21.09 21.69
CA PRO A 151 -3.23 -20.48 21.15
C PRO A 151 -4.49 -20.98 21.88
N GLY A 152 -5.30 -20.07 22.41
CA GLY A 152 -6.53 -20.37 23.15
C GLY A 152 -6.35 -20.55 24.66
N ASP A 153 -5.11 -20.56 25.17
CA ASP A 153 -4.86 -20.56 26.62
C ASP A 153 -5.07 -19.16 27.23
N LYS A 154 -4.93 -19.08 28.56
CA LYS A 154 -5.24 -17.87 29.34
C LYS A 154 -4.31 -16.68 29.10
N GLY A 155 -3.16 -16.88 28.47
CA GLY A 155 -2.21 -15.80 28.19
C GLY A 155 -0.74 -16.23 28.24
N PRO A 156 0.17 -15.31 28.58
CA PRO A 156 1.60 -15.57 28.68
C PRO A 156 1.96 -16.53 29.83
N MET A 157 3.17 -17.10 29.77
CA MET A 157 3.72 -18.09 30.71
C MET A 157 5.18 -17.78 31.04
N ASP A 158 5.62 -18.08 32.26
CA ASP A 158 7.02 -17.96 32.71
C ASP A 158 7.97 -18.99 32.07
#